data_AF-A0AAD6PQP4-F1
#
_entry.id   AF-A0AAD6PQP4-F1
#
_cell.length_a   1.000
_cell.length_b   1.000
_cell.length_c   1.000
_cell.angle_alpha   90.00
_cell.angle_beta   90.00
_cell.angle_gamma   90.00
#
_symmetry.space_group_name_H-M   'P 1'
#
loop_
_entity.id
_entity.type
_entity.pdbx_description
1 polymer ?
#
loop_
_entity_poly.entity_id
_entity_poly.type
_entity_poly.pdbx_seq_one_letter_code
_entity_poly.pdbx_strand_id
1 'polypeptide(L)'
;MVQSHGFLLLFSPDSLSSPFRPRKAGGGKPLDHEVPIHVVTEPSQLPAEFLNPSAAKQLIIGFDCEGVDLCRHGTLCVMQLAFPDAIYLVDAIKGGESLIRACKPALESSHITKVIHDCKRDSEALYFQFGIKLHNVVDTQIAYSQIEEQEGRTRLPDDYISFVGLLADPRYCGILYVVVFIYIVRLRSYNLIFV
;
A
#
# COMPACT_ATOMS: atom_id res chain seq x y z
N MET A 1 -12.30 11.37 -13.07
CA MET A 1 -11.64 11.41 -14.40
C MET A 1 -10.14 11.53 -14.15
N VAL A 2 -9.45 10.41 -13.95
CA VAL A 2 -7.99 10.37 -13.81
C VAL A 2 -7.45 10.14 -15.21
N GLN A 3 -6.71 11.12 -15.74
CA GLN A 3 -6.13 11.05 -17.08
C GLN A 3 -5.00 10.02 -17.08
N SER A 4 -5.13 9.05 -17.98
CA SER A 4 -4.15 8.01 -18.27
C SER A 4 -3.10 8.54 -19.25
N HIS A 5 -2.07 9.24 -18.78
CA HIS A 5 -0.89 9.55 -19.60
C HIS A 5 0.37 9.07 -18.87
N GLY A 6 1.00 8.02 -19.42
CA GLY A 6 2.40 7.67 -19.13
C GLY A 6 2.65 6.54 -18.11
N PHE A 7 2.06 5.36 -18.29
CA PHE A 7 2.33 4.18 -17.44
C PHE A 7 3.66 3.44 -17.76
N LEU A 8 4.46 3.93 -18.72
CA LEU A 8 5.56 3.14 -19.32
C LEU A 8 6.99 3.47 -18.83
N LEU A 9 7.19 4.30 -17.80
CA LEU A 9 8.56 4.75 -17.43
C LEU A 9 9.13 4.22 -16.11
N LEU A 10 8.46 3.32 -15.39
CA LEU A 10 9.01 2.76 -14.13
C LEU A 10 9.52 1.31 -14.20
N PHE A 11 9.41 0.65 -15.35
CA PHE A 11 9.96 -0.70 -15.55
C PHE A 11 11.18 -0.72 -16.49
N SER A 12 12.14 0.19 -16.27
CA SER A 12 13.45 0.05 -16.91
C SER A 12 14.37 -0.73 -15.95
N PRO A 13 14.75 -1.99 -16.29
CA PRO A 13 15.55 -2.85 -15.41
C PRO A 13 16.95 -2.30 -15.12
N ASP A 14 17.41 -1.29 -15.87
CA ASP A 14 18.73 -0.68 -15.73
C ASP A 14 18.85 0.33 -14.58
N SER A 15 17.74 0.72 -13.93
CA SER A 15 17.76 1.61 -12.76
C SER A 15 17.99 0.87 -11.42
N LEU A 16 17.98 -0.47 -11.42
CA LEU A 16 18.36 -1.31 -10.28
C LEU A 16 19.86 -1.60 -10.26
N SER A 17 20.70 -0.56 -10.35
CA SER A 17 22.15 -0.69 -10.17
C SER A 17 22.56 -0.38 -8.72
N SER A 18 22.17 -1.27 -7.80
CA SER A 18 23.01 -1.53 -6.62
C SER A 18 23.08 -3.05 -6.39
N PRO A 19 24.28 -3.64 -6.27
CA PRO A 19 24.42 -5.07 -6.36
C PRO A 19 24.15 -5.70 -5.00
N PHE A 20 22.91 -6.09 -4.72
CA PHE A 20 22.68 -7.14 -3.72
C PHE A 20 23.05 -8.48 -4.36
N ARG A 21 24.37 -8.74 -4.47
CA ARG A 21 24.87 -10.10 -4.69
C ARG A 21 24.66 -10.88 -3.39
N PRO A 22 23.91 -11.99 -3.38
CA PRO A 22 23.93 -12.86 -2.22
C PRO A 22 25.33 -13.44 -2.08
N ARG A 23 26.03 -13.12 -0.98
CA ARG A 23 27.25 -13.83 -0.60
C ARG A 23 26.88 -15.30 -0.38
N LYS A 24 27.37 -16.20 -1.23
CA LYS A 24 27.48 -17.61 -0.86
C LYS A 24 28.59 -17.76 0.18
N ALA A 25 28.24 -18.08 1.42
CA ALA A 25 28.92 -19.09 2.24
C ALA A 25 28.36 -19.15 3.68
N GLY A 26 28.09 -20.38 4.13
CA GLY A 26 28.14 -20.76 5.54
C GLY A 26 26.79 -20.79 6.25
N GLY A 27 26.44 -21.95 6.83
CA GLY A 27 25.20 -22.20 7.55
C GLY A 27 24.91 -21.21 8.68
N GLY A 28 24.22 -20.13 8.35
CA GLY A 28 23.63 -19.15 9.27
C GLY A 28 22.11 -19.37 9.38
N LYS A 29 21.58 -19.24 10.60
CA LYS A 29 20.15 -19.34 10.91
C LYS A 29 19.30 -18.38 10.05
N PRO A 30 18.00 -18.67 9.82
CA PRO A 30 17.10 -17.78 9.08
C PRO A 30 17.14 -16.37 9.69
N LEU A 31 17.19 -15.34 8.84
CA LEU A 31 17.10 -13.95 9.25
C LEU A 31 15.65 -13.66 9.71
N ASP A 32 15.35 -13.94 10.98
CA ASP A 32 14.16 -13.44 11.67
C ASP A 32 14.35 -11.94 11.95
N HIS A 33 14.20 -11.10 10.93
CA HIS A 33 14.00 -9.66 11.15
C HIS A 33 12.50 -9.39 11.19
N GLU A 34 11.94 -9.32 12.41
CA GLU A 34 10.57 -8.85 12.61
C GLU A 34 10.45 -7.40 12.13
N VAL A 35 9.46 -7.13 11.28
CA VAL A 35 9.10 -5.77 10.87
C VAL A 35 8.31 -5.12 12.02
N PRO A 36 8.77 -3.99 12.60
CA PRO A 36 8.05 -3.28 13.65
C PRO A 36 6.64 -2.88 13.22
N ILE A 37 5.69 -2.97 14.15
CA ILE A 37 4.32 -2.47 13.99
C ILE A 37 4.06 -1.41 15.05
N HIS A 38 3.55 -0.26 14.61
CA HIS A 38 3.18 0.85 15.48
C HIS A 38 1.68 1.10 15.39
N VAL A 39 1.01 1.20 16.55
CA VAL A 39 -0.35 1.71 16.61
C VAL A 39 -0.29 3.22 16.79
N VAL A 40 -0.91 3.96 15.87
CA VAL A 40 -0.86 5.41 15.79
C VAL A 40 -2.22 5.98 16.20
N THR A 41 -2.21 6.81 17.24
CA THR A 41 -3.38 7.55 17.74
C THR A 41 -3.14 9.06 17.70
N GLU A 42 -1.91 9.50 17.47
CA GLU A 42 -1.53 10.91 17.37
C GLU A 42 -0.60 11.13 16.15
N PRO A 43 -0.70 12.28 15.46
CA PRO A 43 0.11 12.55 14.27
C PRO A 43 1.62 12.45 14.50
N SER A 44 2.10 12.85 15.69
CA SER A 44 3.52 12.84 16.06
C SER A 44 4.17 11.45 16.04
N GLN A 45 3.37 10.38 16.01
CA GLN A 45 3.85 9.00 15.96
C GLN A 45 4.11 8.53 14.51
N LEU A 46 3.74 9.32 13.49
CA LEU A 46 4.01 9.04 12.09
C LEU A 46 5.39 9.58 11.66
N PRO A 47 6.02 8.99 10.62
CA PRO A 47 7.26 9.50 10.07
C PRO A 47 7.16 10.97 9.64
N ALA A 48 8.17 11.78 9.96
CA ALA A 48 8.17 13.20 9.65
C ALA A 48 8.12 13.46 8.12
N GLU A 49 8.76 12.59 7.34
CA GLU A 49 8.74 12.62 5.87
C GLU A 49 7.37 12.27 5.28
N PHE A 50 6.54 11.53 6.01
CA PHE A 50 5.17 11.25 5.60
C PHE A 50 4.30 12.48 5.85
N LEU A 51 4.42 13.09 7.04
CA LEU A 51 3.67 14.31 7.39
C LEU A 51 4.10 15.52 6.55
N ASN A 52 5.36 15.59 6.14
CA ASN A 52 5.95 16.70 5.40
C ASN A 52 6.63 16.18 4.11
N PRO A 53 5.84 15.75 3.10
CA PRO A 53 6.40 15.22 1.86
C PRO A 53 7.18 16.30 1.11
N SER A 54 8.30 15.92 0.49
CA SER A 54 9.21 16.83 -0.20
C SER A 54 9.75 16.20 -1.48
N ALA A 55 9.99 17.03 -2.50
CA ALA A 55 10.63 16.59 -3.73
C ALA A 55 12.02 15.97 -3.50
N ALA A 56 12.70 16.35 -2.42
CA ALA A 56 14.03 15.84 -2.06
C ALA A 56 14.04 14.37 -1.62
N LYS A 57 12.90 13.83 -1.18
CA LYS A 57 12.77 12.44 -0.73
C LYS A 57 11.51 11.82 -1.28
N GLN A 58 11.66 10.95 -2.27
CA GLN A 58 10.56 10.15 -2.79
C GLN A 58 10.29 8.96 -1.86
N LEU A 59 9.03 8.72 -1.53
CA LEU A 59 8.62 7.57 -0.73
C LEU A 59 7.72 6.66 -1.56
N ILE A 60 7.81 5.36 -1.29
CA ILE A 60 6.87 4.36 -1.80
C ILE A 60 6.35 3.65 -0.57
N ILE A 61 5.03 3.65 -0.40
CA ILE A 61 4.37 3.04 0.75
C ILE A 61 3.27 2.09 0.28
N GLY A 62 3.08 0.99 0.99
CA GLY A 62 1.83 0.23 0.93
C GLY A 62 0.74 0.98 1.68
N PHE A 63 -0.47 0.99 1.14
CA PHE A 63 -1.60 1.71 1.72
C PHE A 63 -2.87 0.88 1.58
N ASP A 64 -3.64 0.81 2.67
CA ASP A 64 -4.95 0.14 2.73
C ASP A 64 -5.82 0.83 3.79
N CYS A 65 -7.14 0.69 3.66
CA CYS A 65 -8.10 1.20 4.63
C CYS A 65 -9.10 0.11 5.02
N GLU A 66 -9.46 0.05 6.29
CA GLU A 66 -10.48 -0.85 6.81
C GLU A 66 -11.55 -0.08 7.59
N GLY A 67 -12.78 -0.55 7.51
CA GLY A 67 -13.91 0.16 8.11
C GLY A 67 -15.24 -0.58 8.03
N VAL A 68 -16.23 -0.06 8.74
CA VAL A 68 -17.62 -0.55 8.66
C VAL A 68 -18.27 0.07 7.43
N ASP A 69 -18.78 -0.77 6.52
CA ASP A 69 -19.36 -0.37 5.24
C ASP A 69 -18.49 0.68 4.50
N LEU A 70 -17.17 0.47 4.47
CA LEU A 70 -16.19 1.45 3.98
C LEU A 70 -16.55 1.97 2.57
N CYS A 71 -17.06 3.20 2.54
CA CYS A 71 -17.50 3.93 1.34
C CYS A 71 -17.81 5.39 1.73
N ARG A 72 -18.59 6.10 0.91
CA ARG A 72 -19.04 7.47 1.18
C ARG A 72 -19.76 7.71 2.52
N HIS A 73 -20.52 6.72 3.02
CA HIS A 73 -21.39 6.84 4.21
C HIS A 73 -20.99 5.88 5.35
N GLY A 74 -19.98 5.05 5.12
CA GLY A 74 -19.44 4.15 6.14
C GLY A 74 -18.57 4.88 7.14
N THR A 75 -17.80 4.11 7.89
CA THR A 75 -16.82 4.64 8.86
C THR A 75 -15.46 4.06 8.57
N LEU A 76 -14.47 4.91 8.29
CA LEU A 76 -13.06 4.51 8.31
C LEU A 76 -12.65 4.20 9.76
N CYS A 77 -12.17 2.98 10.01
CA CYS A 77 -11.74 2.53 11.34
C CYS A 77 -10.22 2.51 11.46
N VAL A 78 -9.54 2.01 10.44
CA VAL A 78 -8.08 1.85 10.43
C VAL A 78 -7.53 2.21 9.06
N MET A 79 -6.37 2.85 9.04
CA MET A 79 -5.56 3.03 7.83
C MET A 79 -4.21 2.33 8.06
N GLN A 80 -3.85 1.40 7.19
CA GLN A 80 -2.59 0.67 7.25
C GLN A 80 -1.57 1.33 6.31
N LEU A 81 -0.39 1.67 6.85
CA LEU A 81 0.72 2.23 6.10
C LEU A 81 1.94 1.31 6.24
N ALA A 82 2.42 0.76 5.13
CA ALA A 82 3.62 -0.06 5.09
C ALA A 82 4.79 0.75 4.51
N PHE A 83 5.81 0.99 5.34
CA PHE A 83 7.08 1.57 4.96
C PHE A 83 8.13 0.44 4.79
N PRO A 84 9.28 0.72 4.15
CA PRO A 84 10.32 -0.29 3.97
C PRO A 84 10.83 -0.93 5.27
N ASP A 85 10.74 -0.21 6.39
CA ASP A 85 11.31 -0.56 7.68
C ASP A 85 10.29 -0.71 8.82
N ALA A 86 9.02 -0.33 8.63
CA ALA A 86 7.99 -0.42 9.67
C ALA A 86 6.56 -0.39 9.09
N ILE A 87 5.59 -0.82 9.90
CA ILE A 87 4.15 -0.71 9.61
C ILE A 87 3.48 0.17 10.65
N TYR A 88 2.57 1.03 10.19
CA TYR A 88 1.77 1.90 11.03
C TYR A 88 0.28 1.56 10.85
N LEU A 89 -0.38 1.21 11.94
CA LEU A 89 -1.81 1.04 12.04
C LEU A 89 -2.40 2.32 12.63
N VAL A 90 -2.91 3.18 11.76
CA VAL A 90 -3.52 4.45 12.12
C VAL A 90 -4.95 4.21 12.59
N ASP A 91 -5.18 4.36 13.89
CA ASP A 91 -6.49 4.18 14.51
C ASP A 91 -7.34 5.43 14.28
N ALA A 92 -8.21 5.37 13.25
CA ALA A 92 -9.07 6.47 12.86
C ALA A 92 -10.17 6.76 13.90
N ILE A 93 -10.53 5.77 14.71
CA ILE A 93 -11.56 5.90 15.74
C ILE A 93 -10.99 6.65 16.95
N LYS A 94 -9.84 6.21 17.46
CA LYS A 94 -9.22 6.82 18.64
C LYS A 94 -8.48 8.11 18.32
N GLY A 95 -7.80 8.19 17.19
CA GLY A 95 -7.12 9.40 16.75
C GLY A 95 -8.05 10.44 16.13
N GLY A 96 -9.24 10.01 15.70
CA GLY A 96 -10.28 10.87 15.15
C GLY A 96 -9.90 11.55 13.84
N GLU A 97 -10.74 12.51 13.45
CA GLU A 97 -10.60 13.23 12.18
C GLU A 97 -9.29 14.02 12.08
N SER A 98 -8.78 14.55 13.19
CA SER A 98 -7.52 15.32 13.20
C SER A 98 -6.32 14.47 12.80
N LEU A 99 -6.26 13.21 13.23
CA LEU A 99 -5.21 12.26 12.82
C LEU A 99 -5.30 11.97 11.32
N ILE A 100 -6.49 11.65 10.82
CA ILE A 100 -6.67 11.33 9.40
C ILE A 100 -6.36 12.54 8.51
N ARG A 101 -6.78 13.75 8.92
CA ARG A 101 -6.43 14.99 8.21
C ARG A 101 -4.94 15.32 8.27
N ALA A 102 -4.21 14.89 9.31
CA ALA A 102 -2.77 15.05 9.37
C ALA A 102 -2.04 14.21 8.30
N CYS A 103 -2.64 13.10 7.84
CA CYS A 103 -2.12 12.30 6.73
C CYS A 103 -2.36 12.95 5.35
N LYS A 104 -3.24 13.96 5.26
CA LYS A 104 -3.63 14.58 3.98
C LYS A 104 -2.45 15.03 3.11
N PRO A 105 -1.43 15.75 3.61
CA PRO A 105 -0.30 16.16 2.78
C PRO A 105 0.37 14.98 2.08
N ALA A 106 0.51 13.85 2.78
CA ALA A 106 1.13 12.63 2.27
C ALA A 106 0.28 11.95 1.18
N LEU A 107 -1.01 11.80 1.48
CA LEU A 107 -1.98 11.08 0.64
C LEU A 107 -2.25 11.82 -0.67
N GLU A 108 -2.23 13.16 -0.65
CA GLU A 108 -2.37 14.01 -1.84
C GLU A 108 -1.03 14.32 -2.53
N SER A 109 0.11 13.90 -1.96
CA SER A 109 1.43 14.20 -2.51
C SER A 109 1.71 13.50 -3.83
N SER A 110 2.40 14.20 -4.74
CA SER A 110 3.08 13.60 -5.90
C SER A 110 4.44 12.99 -5.58
N HIS A 111 4.97 13.18 -4.37
CA HIS A 111 6.29 12.68 -3.94
C HIS A 111 6.23 11.39 -3.14
N ILE A 112 5.02 10.95 -2.80
CA ILE A 112 4.77 9.68 -2.12
C ILE A 112 3.92 8.85 -3.05
N THR A 113 4.43 7.70 -3.48
CA THR A 113 3.68 6.71 -4.24
C THR A 113 2.93 5.79 -3.28
N LYS A 114 1.61 5.70 -3.43
CA LYS A 114 0.78 4.78 -2.66
C LYS A 114 0.51 3.55 -3.49
N VAL A 115 1.06 2.41 -3.08
CA VAL A 115 0.77 1.11 -3.68
C VAL A 115 -0.46 0.54 -2.97
N ILE A 116 -1.55 0.37 -3.72
CA ILE A 116 -2.85 -0.05 -3.22
C ILE A 116 -3.33 -1.23 -4.07
N HIS A 117 -4.21 -2.07 -3.54
CA HIS A 117 -4.92 -3.06 -4.34
C HIS A 117 -6.40 -2.74 -4.36
N ASP A 118 -6.96 -2.48 -5.55
CA ASP A 118 -8.36 -2.09 -5.73
C ASP A 118 -8.77 -0.87 -4.89
N CYS A 119 -8.16 0.28 -5.17
CA CYS A 119 -8.26 1.48 -4.32
C CYS A 119 -9.64 2.17 -4.32
N LYS A 120 -10.67 1.58 -4.92
CA LYS A 120 -11.96 2.24 -5.18
C LYS A 120 -12.65 2.66 -3.89
N ARG A 121 -12.79 1.74 -2.93
CA ARG A 121 -13.48 1.99 -1.65
C ARG A 121 -12.68 2.92 -0.75
N ASP A 122 -11.37 2.76 -0.69
CA ASP A 122 -10.49 3.62 0.10
C ASP A 122 -10.56 5.06 -0.40
N SER A 123 -10.48 5.24 -1.73
CA SER A 123 -10.57 6.56 -2.35
C SER A 123 -11.93 7.20 -2.11
N GLU A 124 -13.03 6.46 -2.16
CA GLU A 124 -14.35 7.01 -1.85
C GLU A 124 -14.45 7.43 -0.37
N ALA A 125 -14.03 6.57 0.55
CA ALA A 125 -14.07 6.85 1.97
C ALA A 125 -13.25 8.11 2.32
N LEU A 126 -12.00 8.18 1.86
CA LEU A 126 -11.12 9.33 2.08
C LEU A 126 -11.69 10.63 1.51
N TYR A 127 -12.24 10.58 0.31
CA TYR A 127 -12.77 11.76 -0.37
C TYR A 127 -14.03 12.28 0.32
N PHE A 128 -15.02 11.42 0.55
CA PHE A 128 -16.32 11.84 1.07
C PHE A 128 -16.33 12.08 2.58
N GLN A 129 -15.58 11.30 3.36
CA GLN A 129 -15.55 11.44 4.82
C GLN A 129 -14.55 12.53 5.28
N PHE A 130 -13.43 12.71 4.57
CA PHE A 130 -12.32 13.57 5.03
C PHE A 130 -11.90 14.66 4.03
N GLY A 131 -12.43 14.67 2.81
CA GLY A 131 -12.02 15.59 1.76
C GLY A 131 -10.57 15.38 1.31
N ILE A 132 -10.07 14.14 1.37
CA ILE A 132 -8.72 13.75 0.97
C ILE A 132 -8.79 13.09 -0.41
N LYS A 133 -8.06 13.64 -1.38
CA LYS A 133 -7.98 13.11 -2.74
C LYS A 133 -6.67 12.38 -2.96
N LEU A 134 -6.72 11.05 -2.93
CA LEU A 134 -5.55 10.22 -3.26
C LEU A 134 -4.92 10.64 -4.59
N HIS A 135 -3.60 10.82 -4.57
CA HIS A 135 -2.79 11.20 -5.72
C HIS A 135 -1.57 10.29 -5.84
N ASN A 136 -0.99 10.11 -7.03
CA ASN A 136 0.18 9.23 -7.24
C ASN A 136 -0.02 7.81 -6.67
N VAL A 137 -1.10 7.16 -7.13
CA VAL A 137 -1.48 5.80 -6.73
C VAL A 137 -1.04 4.81 -7.79
N VAL A 138 -0.47 3.69 -7.35
CA VAL A 138 -0.24 2.49 -8.16
C VAL A 138 -1.22 1.43 -7.68
N ASP A 139 -2.26 1.17 -8.48
CA ASP A 139 -3.22 0.10 -8.20
C ASP A 139 -2.71 -1.23 -8.78
N THR A 140 -2.37 -2.15 -7.90
CA THR A 140 -1.81 -3.46 -8.26
C THR A 140 -2.79 -4.35 -9.01
N GLN A 141 -4.10 -4.22 -8.79
CA GLN A 141 -5.11 -4.97 -9.53
C GLN A 141 -5.13 -4.50 -10.99
N ILE A 142 -5.14 -3.19 -11.22
CA ILE A 142 -5.09 -2.61 -12.57
C ILE A 142 -3.76 -2.92 -13.27
N ALA A 143 -2.64 -2.78 -12.56
CA ALA A 143 -1.32 -3.08 -13.09
C ALA A 143 -1.22 -4.54 -13.54
N TYR A 144 -1.70 -5.48 -12.72
CA TYR A 144 -1.72 -6.90 -13.08
C TYR A 144 -2.55 -7.13 -14.36
N SER A 145 -3.77 -6.61 -14.39
CA SER A 145 -4.64 -6.74 -15.56
C SER A 145 -3.97 -6.17 -16.83
N GLN A 146 -3.25 -5.06 -16.73
CA GLN A 146 -2.52 -4.45 -17.86
C GLN A 146 -1.38 -5.33 -18.37
N ILE A 147 -0.64 -5.97 -17.47
CA ILE A 147 0.43 -6.90 -17.85
C ILE A 147 -0.16 -8.12 -18.56
N GLU A 148 -1.25 -8.70 -18.07
CA GLU A 148 -1.92 -9.84 -18.72
C GLU A 148 -2.33 -9.51 -20.16
N GLU A 149 -2.89 -8.32 -20.37
CA GLU A 149 -3.32 -7.84 -21.69
C GLU A 149 -2.13 -7.67 -22.65
N GLN A 150 -1.01 -7.16 -22.15
CA GLN A 150 0.23 -7.03 -22.93
C GLN A 150 0.84 -8.38 -23.30
N GLU A 151 0.66 -9.39 -22.46
CA GLU A 151 1.08 -10.77 -22.72
C GLU A 151 0.10 -11.55 -23.61
N GLY A 152 -0.93 -10.88 -24.14
CA GLY A 152 -1.86 -11.44 -25.11
C GLY A 152 -2.97 -12.29 -24.50
N ARG A 153 -3.18 -12.22 -23.18
CA ARG A 153 -4.30 -12.88 -22.51
C ARG A 153 -5.57 -12.04 -22.64
N THR A 154 -6.63 -12.66 -23.14
CA THR A 154 -7.95 -12.04 -23.27
C THR A 154 -8.58 -11.87 -21.90
N ARG A 155 -8.88 -10.62 -21.51
CA ARG A 155 -9.67 -10.35 -20.30
C ARG A 155 -11.12 -10.74 -20.53
N LEU A 156 -11.67 -11.54 -19.62
CA LEU A 156 -13.12 -11.68 -19.51
C LEU A 156 -13.69 -10.50 -18.71
N PRO A 157 -14.93 -10.07 -19.00
CA PRO A 157 -15.67 -9.23 -18.07
C PRO A 157 -15.70 -9.94 -16.70
N ASP A 158 -15.34 -9.22 -15.64
CA ASP A 158 -15.23 -9.70 -14.25
C ASP A 158 -13.99 -10.54 -13.88
N ASP A 159 -12.98 -10.61 -14.75
CA ASP A 159 -11.69 -11.25 -14.43
C ASP A 159 -10.77 -10.32 -13.62
N TYR A 160 -11.14 -10.07 -12.36
CA TYR A 160 -10.32 -9.32 -11.42
C TYR A 160 -9.50 -10.27 -10.56
N ILE A 161 -8.18 -10.07 -10.57
CA ILE A 161 -7.32 -10.80 -9.64
C ILE A 161 -7.58 -10.31 -8.22
N SER A 162 -7.91 -11.24 -7.33
CA SER A 162 -7.90 -10.96 -5.90
C SER A 162 -6.47 -10.75 -5.42
N PHE A 163 -6.29 -10.03 -4.33
CA PHE A 163 -4.96 -9.85 -3.76
C PHE A 163 -4.26 -11.19 -3.46
N VAL A 164 -4.99 -12.16 -2.90
CA VAL A 164 -4.43 -13.50 -2.62
C VAL A 164 -4.02 -14.20 -3.92
N GLY A 165 -4.80 -14.05 -4.98
CA GLY A 165 -4.45 -14.54 -6.32
C GLY A 165 -3.16 -13.90 -6.84
N LEU A 166 -3.01 -12.58 -6.66
CA LEU A 166 -1.80 -11.84 -7.06
C LEU A 166 -0.56 -12.36 -6.34
N LEU A 167 -0.67 -12.60 -5.03
CA LEU A 167 0.43 -13.19 -4.26
C LEU A 167 0.75 -14.63 -4.65
N ALA A 168 -0.26 -15.39 -5.04
CA ALA A 168 -0.11 -16.78 -5.44
C ALA A 168 0.52 -16.94 -6.83
N ASP A 169 0.57 -15.87 -7.63
CA ASP A 169 1.15 -15.90 -8.97
C ASP A 169 2.68 -16.05 -8.92
N PRO A 170 3.25 -17.13 -9.47
CA PRO A 170 4.67 -17.43 -9.39
C PRO A 170 5.57 -16.41 -10.12
N ARG A 171 5.03 -15.59 -11.03
CA ARG A 171 5.79 -14.52 -11.72
C ARG A 171 6.11 -13.35 -10.80
N TYR A 172 5.24 -13.12 -9.82
CA TYR A 172 5.36 -12.06 -8.83
C TYR A 172 5.79 -12.60 -7.46
N CYS A 173 5.82 -13.93 -7.30
CA CYS A 173 6.34 -14.62 -6.13
C CYS A 173 7.86 -14.41 -6.01
N GLY A 174 8.29 -13.74 -4.94
CA GLY A 174 9.71 -13.60 -4.58
C GLY A 174 10.41 -12.33 -5.06
N ILE A 175 9.74 -11.43 -5.78
CA ILE A 175 10.23 -10.04 -5.89
C ILE A 175 9.88 -9.36 -4.58
N LEU A 176 10.91 -9.14 -3.76
CA LEU A 176 10.85 -8.47 -2.47
C LEU A 176 10.43 -7.00 -2.64
N TYR A 177 9.14 -6.75 -2.93
CA TYR A 177 8.50 -5.52 -2.55
C TYR A 177 8.32 -5.63 -1.03
N VAL A 178 9.38 -5.35 -0.28
CA VAL A 178 9.44 -5.47 1.19
C VAL A 178 8.06 -5.15 1.77
N VAL A 179 7.46 -6.01 2.60
CA VAL A 179 6.25 -5.63 3.36
C VAL A 179 4.94 -5.44 2.55
N VAL A 180 4.84 -5.78 1.26
CA VAL A 180 3.58 -5.51 0.50
C VAL A 180 2.33 -6.17 1.09
N PHE A 181 2.45 -7.25 1.88
CA PHE A 181 1.29 -7.87 2.54
C PHE A 181 1.60 -8.81 3.72
N ILE A 182 2.83 -8.79 4.26
CA ILE A 182 3.14 -9.65 5.42
C ILE A 182 2.20 -9.34 6.61
N TYR A 183 1.48 -8.20 6.60
CA TYR A 183 0.53 -7.81 7.64
C TYR A 183 -0.92 -7.60 7.22
N ILE A 184 -1.42 -8.32 6.22
CA ILE A 184 -2.76 -8.90 6.44
C ILE A 184 -2.69 -10.05 7.47
N VAL A 185 -1.51 -10.67 7.64
CA VAL A 185 -1.33 -11.97 8.33
C VAL A 185 -1.71 -12.01 9.81
N ARG A 186 -1.63 -10.93 10.61
CA ARG A 186 -2.06 -11.06 12.04
C ARG A 186 -3.56 -10.88 12.27
N LEU A 187 -4.27 -10.11 11.44
CA LEU A 187 -5.71 -9.85 11.65
C LEU A 187 -6.61 -11.03 11.24
N ARG A 188 -6.11 -11.99 10.44
CA ARG A 188 -6.78 -13.29 10.22
C ARG A 188 -6.45 -14.38 11.25
N SER A 189 -5.48 -14.19 12.15
CA SER A 189 -5.13 -15.19 13.17
C SER A 189 -5.71 -14.93 14.57
N TYR A 190 -6.35 -13.78 14.82
CA TYR A 190 -6.89 -13.43 16.15
C TYR A 190 -8.41 -13.24 16.23
N ASN A 191 -9.20 -13.75 15.27
CA ASN A 191 -10.67 -13.85 15.39
C ASN A 191 -11.37 -12.57 15.92
N LEU A 192 -10.91 -11.38 15.54
CA LEU A 192 -11.60 -10.14 15.92
C LEU A 192 -12.50 -9.70 14.78
N ILE A 193 -13.64 -10.36 14.72
CA ILE A 193 -14.86 -9.91 14.03
C ILE A 193 -15.31 -8.63 14.72
N PHE A 194 -15.53 -7.55 13.97
CA PHE A 194 -16.74 -6.77 14.19
C PHE A 194 -17.40 -6.51 12.84
N VAL A 195 -18.72 -6.64 12.90
CA VAL A 195 -19.73 -6.71 11.84
C VAL A 195 -19.66 -5.52 10.88
#